data_AF-A0A4Q6G4X9-F1
#
_entry.id   AF-A0A4Q6G4X9-F1
#
_cell.length_a   1.000
_cell.length_b   1.000
_cell.length_c   1.000
_cell.angle_alpha   90.00
_cell.angle_beta   90.00
_cell.angle_gamma   90.00
#
_symmetry.space_group_name_H-M   'P 1'
#
loop_
_entity.id
_entity.type
_entity.pdbx_description
1 polymer ?
#
loop_
_entity_poly.entity_id
_entity_poly.type
_entity_poly.pdbx_seq_one_letter_code
_entity_poly.pdbx_strand_id
1 'polypeptide(L)'
;MADLALITVHGMGETPEDYADALMARLRGLLGATSGKVVMRSVYYQKILQDNEDEVWRRMHGRAPLRYGDLRKFVLYGFGDAAGLENRKEIPGSVYEEAQGEIAKALLSAHAVRPGMPVVFVAQSLGCQVLSSYIYDAQKAMAGRPVGAGIWRNIDAWAEAHFTRPLTASEKSFLSAGTCAGLV
;
A
#
# COMPACT_ATOMS: atom_id res chain seq x y z
N MET A 1 8.58 21.39 12.82
CA MET A 1 8.43 19.93 13.02
C MET A 1 7.21 19.47 12.23
N ALA A 2 7.25 18.26 11.66
CA ALA A 2 6.09 17.69 11.01
C ALA A 2 4.97 17.45 12.03
N ASP A 3 3.72 17.75 11.70
CA ASP A 3 2.56 17.62 12.57
C ASP A 3 1.57 16.55 12.07
N LEU A 4 1.71 16.08 10.82
CA LEU A 4 0.78 15.15 10.17
C LEU A 4 1.51 14.27 9.15
N ALA A 5 1.11 13.01 9.02
CA ALA A 5 1.45 12.17 7.88
C ALA A 5 0.28 12.08 6.89
N LEU A 6 0.56 12.22 5.60
CA LEU A 6 -0.37 11.96 4.50
C LEU A 6 0.15 10.77 3.70
N ILE A 7 -0.60 9.67 3.70
CA ILE A 7 -0.23 8.44 3.00
C ILE A 7 -1.21 8.21 1.85
N THR A 8 -0.70 8.13 0.63
CA THR A 8 -1.53 7.81 -0.54
C THR A 8 -1.43 6.32 -0.87
N VAL A 9 -2.54 5.75 -1.35
CA VAL A 9 -2.61 4.36 -1.85
C VAL A 9 -3.32 4.38 -3.20
N HIS A 10 -2.63 3.90 -4.24
CA HIS A 10 -3.18 3.88 -5.60
C HIS A 10 -4.26 2.80 -5.79
N GLY A 11 -5.03 2.92 -6.87
CA GLY A 11 -6.00 1.92 -7.31
C GLY A 11 -5.38 0.84 -8.20
N MET A 12 -6.24 0.15 -8.96
CA MET A 12 -5.84 -0.89 -9.91
C MET A 12 -5.33 -0.32 -11.24
N GLY A 13 -4.58 -1.12 -11.99
CA GLY A 13 -4.20 -0.81 -13.37
C GLY A 13 -2.74 -0.41 -13.53
N GLU A 14 -2.37 0.07 -14.73
CA GLU A 14 -1.00 0.50 -15.09
C GLU A 14 -0.62 1.82 -14.39
N THR A 15 -0.54 1.80 -13.05
CA THR A 15 -0.22 2.95 -12.21
C THR A 15 1.28 3.19 -12.21
N PRO A 16 1.77 4.39 -12.55
CA PRO A 16 3.20 4.69 -12.49
C PRO A 16 3.66 4.94 -11.05
N GLU A 17 4.96 4.76 -10.79
CA GLU A 17 5.54 4.94 -9.45
C GLU A 17 5.35 6.36 -8.89
N ASP A 18 5.27 7.36 -9.76
CA ASP A 18 5.06 8.78 -9.45
C ASP A 18 3.57 9.20 -9.40
N TYR A 19 2.62 8.26 -9.33
CA TYR A 19 1.17 8.54 -9.40
C TYR A 19 0.69 9.64 -8.43
N ALA A 20 1.36 9.78 -7.29
CA ALA A 20 0.97 10.71 -6.24
C ALA A 20 1.61 12.10 -6.40
N ASP A 21 2.58 12.29 -7.28
CA ASP A 21 3.41 13.50 -7.34
C ASP A 21 2.57 14.74 -7.67
N ALA A 22 1.67 14.62 -8.67
CA ALA A 22 0.78 15.72 -9.05
C ALA A 22 -0.16 16.13 -7.90
N LEU A 23 -0.70 15.14 -7.17
CA LEU A 23 -1.54 15.38 -5.99
C LEU A 23 -0.73 16.05 -4.89
N MET A 24 0.46 15.52 -4.56
CA MET A 24 1.33 16.06 -3.52
C MET A 24 1.80 17.47 -3.86
N ALA A 25 2.17 17.75 -5.12
CA ALA A 25 2.54 19.09 -5.57
C ALA A 25 1.38 20.08 -5.41
N ARG A 26 0.17 19.69 -5.80
CA ARG A 26 -1.03 20.52 -5.63
C ARG A 26 -1.34 20.77 -4.15
N LEU A 27 -1.26 19.74 -3.31
CA LEU A 27 -1.48 19.87 -1.87
C LEU A 27 -0.41 20.77 -1.22
N ARG A 28 0.85 20.65 -1.59
CA ARG A 28 1.90 21.57 -1.13
C ARG A 28 1.59 23.02 -1.50
N GLY A 29 1.12 23.26 -2.72
CA GLY A 29 0.68 24.58 -3.17
C GLY A 29 -0.49 25.14 -2.34
N LEU A 30 -1.51 24.31 -2.08
CA LEU A 30 -2.67 24.69 -1.25
C LEU A 30 -2.30 24.94 0.22
N LEU A 31 -1.37 24.17 0.77
CA LEU A 31 -0.91 24.29 2.16
C LEU A 31 0.07 25.45 2.37
N GLY A 32 0.74 25.92 1.31
CA GLY A 32 1.72 27.00 1.36
C GLY A 32 2.81 26.75 2.42
N ALA A 33 3.00 27.70 3.33
CA ALA A 33 3.99 27.63 4.40
C ALA A 33 3.79 26.43 5.36
N THR A 34 2.57 25.86 5.43
CA THR A 34 2.30 24.70 6.29
C THR A 34 2.65 23.36 5.64
N SER A 35 3.01 23.33 4.36
CA SER A 35 3.38 22.11 3.65
C SER A 35 4.55 21.35 4.29
N GLY A 36 5.54 22.06 4.84
CA GLY A 36 6.66 21.48 5.59
C GLY A 36 6.26 20.80 6.91
N LYS A 37 5.00 20.93 7.34
CA LYS A 37 4.44 20.23 8.49
C LYS A 37 3.80 18.89 8.11
N VAL A 38 3.70 18.55 6.83
CA VAL A 38 3.05 17.31 6.38
C VAL A 38 4.09 16.38 5.77
N VAL A 39 4.23 15.18 6.34
CA VAL A 39 5.03 14.11 5.76
C VAL A 39 4.18 13.38 4.73
N MET A 40 4.46 13.62 3.46
CA MET A 40 3.75 12.95 2.36
C MET A 40 4.53 11.70 1.92
N ARG A 41 3.85 10.55 1.84
CA ARG A 41 4.38 9.29 1.30
C ARG A 41 3.34 8.64 0.40
N SER A 42 3.80 7.91 -0.61
CA SER A 42 2.98 7.06 -1.45
C SER A 42 3.32 5.60 -1.18
N VAL A 43 2.29 4.77 -1.12
CA VAL A 43 2.43 3.31 -1.21
C VAL A 43 2.42 2.95 -2.69
N TYR A 44 3.39 2.15 -3.12
CA TYR A 44 3.48 1.64 -4.49
C TYR A 44 3.67 0.13 -4.46
N TYR A 45 2.58 -0.61 -4.72
CA TYR A 45 2.59 -2.07 -4.73
C TYR A 45 2.40 -2.66 -6.14
N GLN A 46 2.15 -1.82 -7.16
CA GLN A 46 1.89 -2.27 -8.54
C GLN A 46 2.99 -3.19 -9.07
N LYS A 47 4.25 -2.91 -8.71
CA LYS A 47 5.41 -3.67 -9.20
C LYS A 47 5.37 -5.16 -8.87
N ILE A 48 4.61 -5.57 -7.85
CA ILE A 48 4.49 -6.97 -7.42
C ILE A 48 3.89 -7.86 -8.53
N LEU A 49 2.88 -7.35 -9.25
CA LEU A 49 2.18 -8.10 -10.29
C LEU A 49 2.57 -7.68 -11.71
N GLN A 50 3.02 -6.43 -11.88
CA GLN A 50 3.26 -5.81 -13.19
C GLN A 50 4.13 -6.67 -14.13
N ASP A 51 5.22 -7.25 -13.65
CA ASP A 51 6.14 -8.02 -14.52
C ASP A 51 5.47 -9.27 -15.13
N ASN A 52 4.58 -9.92 -14.36
CA ASN A 52 3.83 -11.07 -14.85
C ASN A 52 2.73 -10.64 -15.83
N GLU A 53 2.07 -9.51 -15.55
CA GLU A 53 1.02 -8.97 -16.42
C GLU A 53 1.58 -8.50 -17.75
N ASP A 54 2.72 -7.80 -17.74
CA ASP A 54 3.44 -7.37 -18.94
C ASP A 54 3.83 -8.57 -19.81
N GLU A 55 4.30 -9.66 -19.20
CA GLU A 55 4.65 -10.88 -19.92
C GLU A 55 3.43 -11.56 -20.54
N VAL A 56 2.31 -11.62 -19.82
CA VAL A 56 1.03 -12.13 -20.36
C VAL A 56 0.58 -11.25 -21.53
N TRP A 57 0.59 -9.93 -21.37
CA TRP A 57 0.21 -8.98 -22.40
C TRP A 57 1.05 -9.11 -23.66
N ARG A 58 2.38 -9.20 -23.49
CA ARG A 58 3.36 -9.38 -24.58
C ARG A 58 3.11 -10.70 -25.33
N ARG A 59 2.87 -11.80 -24.63
CA ARG A 59 2.56 -13.11 -25.25
C ARG A 59 1.23 -13.10 -26.01
N MET A 60 0.22 -12.41 -25.47
CA MET A 60 -1.08 -12.25 -26.12
C MET A 60 -0.98 -11.44 -27.42
N HIS A 61 -0.18 -10.36 -27.44
CA HIS A 61 -0.04 -9.46 -28.60
C HIS A 61 0.99 -9.92 -29.63
N GLY A 62 1.99 -10.71 -29.22
CA GLY A 62 3.08 -11.14 -30.11
C GLY A 62 2.68 -12.14 -31.19
N ARG A 63 1.46 -12.72 -31.16
CA ARG A 63 1.01 -13.75 -32.11
C ARG A 63 0.03 -13.24 -33.17
N ALA A 64 -0.82 -12.28 -32.83
CA ALA A 64 -1.77 -11.64 -33.74
C ALA A 64 -2.35 -10.38 -33.06
N PRO A 65 -2.76 -9.35 -33.84
CA PRO A 65 -3.48 -8.21 -33.28
C PRO A 65 -4.82 -8.67 -32.69
N LEU A 66 -4.96 -8.55 -31.37
CA LEU A 66 -6.20 -8.86 -30.67
C LEU A 66 -7.15 -7.66 -30.69
N ARG A 67 -8.44 -7.91 -30.92
CA ARG A 67 -9.47 -6.87 -30.78
C ARG A 67 -9.65 -6.49 -29.31
N TYR A 68 -10.05 -5.24 -29.09
CA TYR A 68 -10.37 -4.66 -27.78
C TYR A 68 -9.14 -4.59 -26.85
N GLY A 69 -8.01 -4.12 -27.37
CA GLY A 69 -6.75 -4.01 -26.62
C GLY A 69 -6.94 -3.31 -25.26
N ASP A 70 -7.55 -2.13 -25.25
CA ASP A 70 -7.73 -1.35 -24.01
C ASP A 70 -8.60 -2.06 -22.97
N LEU A 71 -9.70 -2.70 -23.39
CA LEU A 71 -10.53 -3.49 -22.49
C LEU A 71 -9.76 -4.69 -21.93
N ARG A 72 -8.92 -5.33 -22.74
CA ARG A 72 -8.09 -6.44 -22.29
C ARG A 72 -7.01 -6.00 -21.34
N LYS A 73 -6.38 -4.84 -21.57
CA LYS A 73 -5.48 -4.20 -20.59
C LYS A 73 -6.21 -3.93 -19.29
N PHE A 74 -7.38 -3.31 -19.35
CA PHE A 74 -8.19 -3.05 -18.15
C PHE A 74 -8.53 -4.33 -17.39
N VAL A 75 -8.89 -5.42 -18.06
CA VAL A 75 -9.15 -6.71 -17.38
C VAL A 75 -7.86 -7.29 -16.79
N LEU A 76 -6.77 -7.28 -17.55
CA LEU A 76 -5.49 -7.85 -17.12
C LEU A 76 -4.89 -7.07 -15.95
N TYR A 77 -4.60 -5.78 -16.14
CA TYR A 77 -3.97 -4.93 -15.14
C TYR A 77 -4.95 -4.45 -14.05
N GLY A 78 -6.25 -4.46 -14.30
CA GLY A 78 -7.25 -4.00 -13.31
C GLY A 78 -7.77 -5.15 -12.45
N PHE A 79 -8.43 -6.13 -13.07
CA PHE A 79 -8.97 -7.28 -12.32
C PHE A 79 -7.91 -8.32 -11.98
N GLY A 80 -6.82 -8.42 -12.74
CA GLY A 80 -5.67 -9.24 -12.38
C GLY A 80 -5.04 -8.80 -11.06
N ASP A 81 -4.86 -7.49 -10.86
CA ASP A 81 -4.44 -6.91 -9.58
C ASP A 81 -5.31 -7.38 -8.41
N ALA A 82 -6.62 -7.14 -8.50
CA ALA A 82 -7.55 -7.48 -7.43
C ALA A 82 -7.60 -8.99 -7.14
N ALA A 83 -7.60 -9.81 -8.18
CA ALA A 83 -7.62 -11.26 -8.04
C ALA A 83 -6.29 -11.79 -7.49
N GLY A 84 -5.16 -11.24 -7.93
CA GLY A 84 -3.82 -11.62 -7.49
C GLY A 84 -3.58 -11.32 -6.03
N LEU A 85 -4.03 -10.14 -5.55
CA LEU A 85 -3.97 -9.75 -4.14
C LEU A 85 -4.71 -10.74 -3.22
N GLU A 86 -5.86 -11.27 -3.64
CA GLU A 86 -6.64 -12.18 -2.80
C GLU A 86 -6.30 -13.67 -3.05
N ASN A 87 -5.53 -13.99 -4.09
CA ASN A 87 -5.20 -15.36 -4.43
C ASN A 87 -4.22 -15.96 -3.42
N ARG A 88 -4.65 -16.99 -2.68
CA ARG A 88 -3.83 -17.74 -1.72
C ARG A 88 -3.08 -16.83 -0.74
N LYS A 89 -3.70 -15.74 -0.29
CA LYS A 89 -3.10 -14.74 0.61
C LYS A 89 -2.55 -15.28 1.94
N GLU A 90 -2.93 -16.50 2.30
CA GLU A 90 -2.52 -17.22 3.51
C GLU A 90 -1.09 -17.79 3.39
N ILE A 91 -0.55 -17.93 2.18
CA ILE A 91 0.82 -18.44 1.99
C ILE A 91 1.85 -17.36 2.34
N PRO A 92 2.97 -17.72 2.99
CA PRO A 92 4.10 -16.81 3.17
C PRO A 92 4.60 -16.26 1.83
N GLY A 93 4.88 -14.96 1.76
CA GLY A 93 5.32 -14.31 0.52
C GLY A 93 4.23 -14.25 -0.55
N SER A 94 2.96 -14.23 -0.14
CA SER A 94 1.86 -13.93 -1.07
C SER A 94 1.91 -12.46 -1.50
N VAL A 95 1.29 -12.17 -2.64
CA VAL A 95 1.08 -10.79 -3.14
C VAL A 95 0.41 -9.92 -2.08
N TYR A 96 -0.51 -10.49 -1.31
CA TYR A 96 -1.14 -9.85 -0.17
C TYR A 96 -0.12 -9.42 0.90
N GLU A 97 0.77 -10.34 1.30
CA GLU A 97 1.81 -10.07 2.30
C GLU A 97 2.80 -9.01 1.81
N GLU A 98 3.21 -9.09 0.55
CA GLU A 98 4.10 -8.12 -0.08
C GLU A 98 3.47 -6.72 -0.16
N ALA A 99 2.21 -6.61 -0.59
CA ALA A 99 1.49 -5.34 -0.66
C ALA A 99 1.28 -4.72 0.73
N GLN A 100 0.94 -5.53 1.73
CA GLN A 100 0.89 -5.07 3.13
C GLN A 100 2.28 -4.59 3.62
N GLY A 101 3.35 -5.26 3.18
CA GLY A 101 4.73 -4.86 3.45
C GLY A 101 5.06 -3.47 2.90
N GLU A 102 4.63 -3.13 1.68
CA GLU A 102 4.82 -1.79 1.11
C GLU A 102 4.06 -0.71 1.88
N ILE A 103 2.84 -1.00 2.35
CA ILE A 103 2.10 -0.08 3.25
C ILE A 103 2.90 0.14 4.54
N ALA A 104 3.41 -0.93 5.16
CA ALA A 104 4.17 -0.84 6.39
C ALA A 104 5.47 -0.03 6.21
N LYS A 105 6.20 -0.23 5.11
CA LYS A 105 7.42 0.55 4.79
C LYS A 105 7.10 2.05 4.65
N ALA A 106 6.03 2.42 3.96
CA ALA A 106 5.62 3.82 3.82
C ALA A 106 5.25 4.45 5.18
N LEU A 107 4.52 3.71 6.02
CA LEU A 107 4.16 4.15 7.36
C LEU A 107 5.38 4.28 8.28
N LEU A 108 6.31 3.32 8.27
CA LEU A 108 7.56 3.40 9.05
C LEU A 108 8.44 4.58 8.60
N SER A 109 8.53 4.81 7.29
CA SER A 109 9.22 5.98 6.74
C SER A 109 8.61 7.31 7.23
N ALA A 110 7.29 7.37 7.38
CA ALA A 110 6.63 8.53 7.98
C ALA A 110 6.90 8.62 9.48
N HIS A 111 6.72 7.51 10.22
CA HIS A 111 6.94 7.43 11.67
C HIS A 111 8.35 7.86 12.08
N ALA A 112 9.38 7.50 11.29
CA ALA A 112 10.76 7.89 11.53
C ALA A 112 10.98 9.42 11.54
N VAL A 113 10.14 10.20 10.85
CA VAL A 113 10.20 11.66 10.87
C VAL A 113 9.64 12.23 12.18
N ARG A 114 8.53 11.66 12.66
CA ARG A 114 7.93 12.00 13.96
C ARG A 114 7.06 10.86 14.49
N PRO A 115 7.50 10.16 15.55
CA PRO A 115 6.68 9.16 16.20
C PRO A 115 5.35 9.73 16.71
N GLY A 116 4.27 8.98 16.51
CA GLY A 116 2.95 9.29 17.08
C GLY A 116 2.21 10.49 16.48
N MET A 117 2.67 11.06 15.35
CA MET A 117 1.86 12.04 14.64
C MET A 117 0.56 11.41 14.09
N PRO A 118 -0.51 12.19 13.91
CA PRO A 118 -1.68 11.71 13.22
C PRO A 118 -1.37 11.32 11.78
N VAL A 119 -2.09 10.32 11.26
CA VAL A 119 -2.00 9.89 9.86
C VAL A 119 -3.34 10.07 9.16
N VAL A 120 -3.31 10.64 7.96
CA VAL A 120 -4.45 10.71 7.03
C VAL A 120 -4.11 9.86 5.82
N PHE A 121 -5.04 8.99 5.46
CA PHE A 121 -4.93 8.16 4.27
C PHE A 121 -5.77 8.74 3.14
N VAL A 122 -5.23 8.72 1.93
CA VAL A 122 -5.96 8.99 0.69
C VAL A 122 -5.86 7.74 -0.18
N ALA A 123 -6.96 7.03 -0.35
CA ALA A 123 -6.98 5.79 -1.12
C ALA A 123 -7.99 5.88 -2.26
N GLN A 124 -7.71 5.18 -3.36
CA GLN A 124 -8.58 5.22 -4.54
C GLN A 124 -8.97 3.81 -4.99
N SER A 125 -10.26 3.58 -5.24
CA SER A 125 -10.80 2.33 -5.81
C SER A 125 -10.27 1.07 -5.11
N LEU A 126 -9.54 0.19 -5.81
CA LEU A 126 -8.91 -1.01 -5.24
C LEU A 126 -7.98 -0.69 -4.05
N GLY A 127 -7.29 0.44 -4.07
CA GLY A 127 -6.46 0.90 -2.96
C GLY A 127 -7.24 1.06 -1.65
N CYS A 128 -8.53 1.42 -1.73
CA CYS A 128 -9.41 1.45 -0.56
C CYS A 128 -9.60 0.05 0.03
N GLN A 129 -9.77 -0.97 -0.82
CA GLN A 129 -9.89 -2.35 -0.38
C GLN A 129 -8.58 -2.86 0.23
N VAL A 130 -7.44 -2.63 -0.44
CA VAL A 130 -6.11 -3.06 0.05
C VAL A 130 -5.81 -2.41 1.41
N LEU A 131 -6.01 -1.10 1.53
CA LEU A 131 -5.79 -0.37 2.78
C LEU A 131 -6.76 -0.80 3.88
N SER A 132 -8.05 -1.00 3.55
CA SER A 132 -9.05 -1.46 4.51
C SER A 132 -8.71 -2.84 5.06
N SER A 133 -8.30 -3.78 4.19
CA SER A 133 -7.87 -5.12 4.59
C SER A 133 -6.61 -5.07 5.48
N TYR A 134 -5.63 -4.22 5.13
CA TYR A 134 -4.45 -3.99 5.97
C TYR A 134 -4.82 -3.47 7.37
N ILE A 135 -5.66 -2.44 7.46
CA ILE A 135 -6.07 -1.84 8.75
C ILE A 135 -6.87 -2.84 9.57
N TYR A 136 -7.78 -3.60 8.94
CA TYR A 136 -8.56 -4.63 9.60
C TYR A 136 -7.67 -5.71 10.23
N ASP A 137 -6.72 -6.26 9.46
CA ASP A 137 -5.78 -7.25 9.95
C ASP A 137 -4.90 -6.69 11.08
N ALA A 138 -4.44 -5.45 10.94
CA ALA A 138 -3.65 -4.78 11.96
C ALA A 138 -4.40 -4.63 13.29
N GLN A 139 -5.61 -4.08 13.24
CA GLN A 139 -6.44 -3.88 14.43
C GLN A 139 -6.83 -5.21 15.08
N LYS A 140 -7.08 -6.24 14.26
CA LYS A 140 -7.34 -7.60 14.73
C LYS A 140 -6.14 -8.17 15.48
N ALA A 141 -4.92 -8.05 14.93
CA ALA A 141 -3.69 -8.46 15.61
C ALA A 141 -3.45 -7.68 16.90
N MET A 142 -3.64 -6.36 16.89
CA MET A 142 -3.49 -5.51 18.08
C MET A 142 -4.49 -5.84 19.19
N ALA A 143 -5.66 -6.37 18.84
CA ALA A 143 -6.64 -6.90 19.79
C ALA A 143 -6.32 -8.33 20.29
N GLY A 144 -5.15 -8.88 19.97
CA GLY A 144 -4.74 -10.22 20.35
C GLY A 144 -5.50 -11.34 19.63
N ARG A 145 -6.19 -11.02 18.53
CA ARG A 145 -6.95 -12.01 17.74
C ARG A 145 -6.07 -12.55 16.60
N PRO A 146 -6.22 -13.84 16.24
CA PRO A 146 -5.40 -14.44 15.18
C PRO A 146 -5.73 -13.82 13.81
N VAL A 147 -4.70 -13.50 13.05
CA VAL A 147 -4.78 -13.03 11.65
C VAL A 147 -4.35 -14.17 10.73
N GLY A 148 -5.10 -14.39 9.65
CA GLY A 148 -4.91 -15.56 8.77
C GLY A 148 -3.90 -15.34 7.64
N ALA A 149 -3.61 -14.08 7.28
CA ALA A 149 -2.85 -13.73 6.09
C ALA A 149 -2.01 -12.45 6.32
N GLY A 150 -1.03 -12.23 5.45
CA GLY A 150 -0.24 -11.00 5.43
C GLY A 150 0.71 -10.82 6.61
N ILE A 151 1.29 -9.63 6.70
CA ILE A 151 2.38 -9.32 7.66
C ILE A 151 1.88 -9.40 9.12
N TRP A 152 0.60 -9.12 9.35
CA TRP A 152 0.00 -9.09 10.69
C TRP A 152 -0.27 -10.47 11.28
N ARG A 153 -0.09 -11.55 10.50
CA ARG A 153 -0.03 -12.92 11.05
C ARG A 153 1.10 -13.06 12.07
N ASN A 154 2.25 -12.44 11.79
CA ASN A 154 3.38 -12.35 12.71
C ASN A 154 4.24 -11.13 12.34
N ILE A 155 3.82 -9.96 12.82
CA ILE A 155 4.45 -8.68 12.47
C ILE A 155 5.91 -8.61 12.94
N ASP A 156 6.24 -9.28 14.04
CA ASP A 156 7.61 -9.30 14.57
C ASP A 156 8.54 -10.16 13.71
N ALA A 157 8.08 -11.33 13.25
CA ALA A 157 8.86 -12.14 12.31
C ALA A 157 9.04 -11.43 10.96
N TRP A 158 8.00 -10.75 10.47
CA TRP A 158 8.11 -9.92 9.26
C TRP A 158 9.14 -8.80 9.45
N ALA A 159 9.09 -8.09 10.57
CA ALA A 159 10.02 -7.00 10.88
C ALA A 159 11.47 -7.49 11.04
N GLU A 160 11.69 -8.64 11.68
CA GLU A 160 13.01 -9.26 11.80
C GLU A 160 13.59 -9.58 10.41
N ALA A 161 12.78 -10.14 9.51
CA ALA A 161 13.21 -10.48 8.16
C ALA A 161 13.55 -9.25 7.29
N HIS A 162 12.91 -8.10 7.54
CA HIS A 162 13.07 -6.90 6.69
C HIS A 162 13.97 -5.82 7.30
N PHE A 163 14.09 -5.77 8.63
CA PHE A 163 14.82 -4.71 9.35
C PHE A 163 15.81 -5.26 10.39
N THR A 164 15.88 -6.57 10.59
CA THR A 164 16.80 -7.22 11.55
C THR A 164 16.63 -6.70 12.97
N ARG A 165 15.39 -6.35 13.32
CA ARG A 165 14.99 -5.97 14.67
C ARG A 165 13.47 -6.11 14.84
N PRO A 166 12.99 -6.26 16.09
CA PRO A 166 11.57 -6.11 16.38
C PRO A 166 11.11 -4.66 16.22
N LEU A 167 9.80 -4.50 16.02
CA LEU A 167 9.14 -3.20 16.05
C LEU A 167 8.90 -2.74 17.49
N THR A 168 9.09 -1.45 17.73
CA THR A 168 8.72 -0.79 18.97
C THR A 168 7.19 -0.73 19.12
N ALA A 169 6.71 -0.54 20.35
CA ALA A 169 5.26 -0.36 20.60
C ALA A 169 4.69 0.86 19.85
N SER A 170 5.47 1.93 19.72
CA SER A 170 5.06 3.13 18.97
C SER A 170 4.94 2.85 17.47
N GLU A 171 5.87 2.10 16.88
CA GLU A 171 5.78 1.68 15.48
C GLU A 171 4.57 0.78 15.25
N LYS A 172 4.35 -0.23 16.09
CA LYS A 172 3.17 -1.11 15.97
C LYS A 172 1.85 -0.32 16.05
N SER A 173 1.76 0.63 16.97
CA SER A 173 0.59 1.50 17.11
C SER A 173 0.35 2.39 15.87
N PHE A 174 1.42 2.91 15.27
CA PHE A 174 1.31 3.73 14.06
C PHE A 174 0.96 2.89 12.83
N LEU A 175 1.61 1.74 12.67
CA LEU A 175 1.33 0.77 11.60
C LEU A 175 -0.11 0.27 11.68
N SER A 176 -0.67 0.08 12.88
CA SER A 176 -2.06 -0.35 13.05
C SER A 176 -3.10 0.76 12.88
N ALA A 177 -2.71 1.90 12.29
CA ALA A 177 -3.54 3.09 12.14
C ALA A 177 -4.10 3.62 13.48
N GLY A 178 -3.38 3.42 14.60
CA GLY A 178 -3.82 3.85 15.93
C GLY A 178 -3.85 5.37 16.11
N THR A 179 -3.18 6.12 15.23
CA THR A 179 -3.21 7.59 15.16
C THR A 179 -3.95 8.10 13.93
N CYS A 180 -4.81 7.28 13.32
CA CYS A 180 -5.59 7.69 12.15
C CYS A 180 -6.52 8.86 12.48
N ALA A 181 -6.37 9.96 11.72
CA ALA A 181 -7.21 11.15 11.81
C ALA A 181 -8.18 11.29 10.64
N GLY A 182 -7.99 10.51 9.57
CA GLY A 182 -8.89 10.54 8.40
C GLY A 182 -8.54 9.45 7.38
N LEU A 183 -9.59 8.97 6.72
CA LEU A 183 -9.52 8.09 5.55
C LEU A 183 -10.40 8.73 4.47
N VAL A 184 -9.78 9.12 3.36
CA VAL A 184 -10.42 9.82 2.24
C VAL A 184 -10.34 8.96 0.98
#